data_AF-A0A936A4W5-F1
#
_entry.id   AF-A0A936A4W5-F1
#
_cell.length_a   1.000
_cell.length_b   1.000
_cell.length_c   1.000
_cell.angle_alpha   90.00
_cell.angle_beta   90.00
_cell.angle_gamma   90.00
#
_symmetry.space_group_name_H-M   'P 1'
#
loop_
_entity.id
_entity.type
_entity.pdbx_description
1 polymer ?
#
loop_
_entity_poly.entity_id
_entity_poly.type
_entity_poly.pdbx_seq_one_letter_code
_entity_poly.pdbx_strand_id
1 'polypeptide(L)'
;MDPKAEIIKANKKTFDLLLDEWGFVKDTSLRDNKRGQIILWLNNFAPSEIEDAILLLSKIQYKDNHLIQDAITHLAKEIKNIFHHNLDKVKFFPLGESPSSSGGMYLYEFRKELGLSEDNFPYSPFNENLNHADAIVFFDDIIGSGNQAMLFAKNKLQHIEIDTYYFSIFAYKDGLDEVRNSKYFKNVICEHVFSDEERAFHDISYVFKNDEIRSRLKALCEKYGKLLYPEHSLGYDNSQSLLVFPHNTPNNTLPIFWASENNEKVTAVRWNPIWERKKKILEKIKSSVPEKSQTVNVIVEDNRNATDDDIKFKKYIKATKVLEVHPLNSQRVEIGSPKGIERFKELYQFAYETNGLNMTSDNAKEWALANLNDFKIEDISRFKELSQFAFETNGLNMTSDNSKEWALANLNDFKIEDISRFKELSQFAFEPYGLNMTSDNAKKWALNQLKKNGIID
;
A
#
# COMPACT_ATOMS: atom_id res chain seq x y z
N MET A 1 -13.66 -27.89 -24.77
CA MET A 1 -12.43 -27.22 -24.29
C MET A 1 -12.84 -25.83 -23.81
N ASP A 2 -12.26 -25.31 -22.73
CA ASP A 2 -12.56 -23.95 -22.26
C ASP A 2 -11.92 -22.94 -23.25
N PRO A 3 -12.71 -22.16 -24.01
CA PRO A 3 -12.18 -21.25 -25.02
C PRO A 3 -11.25 -20.19 -24.43
N LYS A 4 -11.46 -19.79 -23.16
CA LYS A 4 -10.58 -18.83 -22.49
C LYS A 4 -9.19 -19.42 -22.27
N ALA A 5 -9.14 -20.66 -21.76
CA ALA A 5 -7.90 -21.36 -21.49
C ALA A 5 -7.06 -21.57 -22.76
N GLU A 6 -7.70 -21.81 -23.91
CA GLU A 6 -7.00 -21.92 -25.20
C GLU A 6 -6.34 -20.59 -25.63
N ILE A 7 -7.09 -19.49 -25.58
CA ILE A 7 -6.58 -18.16 -25.95
C ILE A 7 -5.45 -17.72 -25.01
N ILE A 8 -5.62 -17.92 -23.70
CA ILE A 8 -4.60 -17.62 -22.68
C ILE A 8 -3.34 -18.45 -22.92
N LYS A 9 -3.49 -19.74 -23.25
CA LYS A 9 -2.35 -20.63 -23.55
C LYS A 9 -1.61 -20.19 -24.80
N ALA A 10 -2.33 -19.77 -25.85
CA ALA A 10 -1.74 -19.27 -27.09
C ALA A 10 -0.93 -17.98 -26.88
N ASN A 11 -1.34 -17.13 -25.93
CA ASN A 11 -0.73 -15.83 -25.65
C ASN A 11 0.35 -15.84 -24.55
N LYS A 12 0.81 -17.02 -24.10
CA LYS A 12 1.83 -17.13 -23.04
C LYS A 12 3.09 -16.32 -23.32
N LYS A 13 3.58 -16.34 -24.57
CA LYS A 13 4.78 -15.59 -24.99
C LYS A 13 4.55 -14.08 -24.90
N THR A 14 3.36 -13.60 -25.26
CA THR A 14 2.96 -12.20 -25.12
C THR A 14 3.04 -11.76 -23.67
N PHE A 15 2.53 -12.57 -22.73
CA PHE A 15 2.62 -12.24 -21.30
C PHE A 15 4.05 -12.19 -20.79
N ASP A 16 4.91 -13.09 -21.27
CA ASP A 16 6.32 -13.06 -20.89
C ASP A 16 7.03 -11.80 -21.42
N LEU A 17 6.70 -11.32 -22.62
CA LEU A 17 7.23 -10.05 -23.16
C LEU A 17 6.73 -8.85 -22.34
N LEU A 18 5.45 -8.79 -21.98
CA LEU A 18 4.90 -7.71 -21.15
C LEU A 18 5.57 -7.65 -19.77
N LEU A 19 5.79 -8.81 -19.15
CA LEU A 19 6.47 -8.90 -17.86
C LEU A 19 7.92 -8.40 -17.97
N ASP A 20 8.61 -8.73 -19.07
CA ASP A 20 9.97 -8.22 -19.33
C ASP A 20 9.94 -6.69 -19.52
N GLU A 21 8.97 -6.14 -20.25
CA GLU A 21 8.79 -4.68 -20.46
C GLU A 21 8.45 -3.94 -19.16
N TRP A 22 7.69 -4.55 -18.26
CA TRP A 22 7.40 -3.99 -16.92
C TRP A 22 8.52 -4.25 -15.90
N GLY A 23 9.65 -4.83 -16.31
CA GLY A 23 10.83 -5.02 -15.47
C GLY A 23 10.73 -6.17 -14.45
N PHE A 24 9.81 -7.13 -14.65
CA PHE A 24 9.72 -8.31 -13.77
C PHE A 24 10.83 -9.32 -14.08
N VAL A 25 11.75 -9.49 -13.13
CA VAL A 25 12.92 -10.38 -13.25
C VAL A 25 12.51 -11.83 -13.47
N LYS A 26 13.15 -12.49 -14.45
CA LYS A 26 12.92 -13.89 -14.80
C LYS A 26 13.17 -14.82 -13.63
N ASP A 27 12.43 -15.93 -13.61
CA ASP A 27 12.56 -16.99 -12.61
C ASP A 27 12.37 -16.54 -11.15
N THR A 28 11.57 -15.49 -10.93
CA THR A 28 11.19 -15.00 -9.60
C THR A 28 9.73 -15.29 -9.29
N SER A 29 9.44 -15.54 -8.01
CA SER A 29 8.06 -15.70 -7.51
C SER A 29 7.19 -14.46 -7.78
N LEU A 30 7.77 -13.26 -7.75
CA LEU A 30 7.07 -12.02 -8.10
C LEU A 30 6.57 -12.02 -9.55
N ARG A 31 7.41 -12.46 -10.50
CA ARG A 31 7.03 -12.58 -11.91
C ARG A 31 5.95 -13.63 -12.12
N ASP A 32 6.06 -14.78 -11.45
CA ASP A 32 5.05 -15.83 -11.53
C ASP A 32 3.71 -15.39 -10.93
N ASN A 33 3.74 -14.70 -9.80
CA ASN A 33 2.55 -14.11 -9.17
C ASN A 33 1.89 -13.08 -10.09
N LYS A 34 2.66 -12.17 -10.70
CA LYS A 34 2.12 -11.19 -11.65
C LYS A 34 1.55 -11.87 -12.90
N ARG A 35 2.18 -12.94 -13.41
CA ARG A 35 1.61 -13.75 -14.49
C ARG A 35 0.26 -14.36 -14.10
N GLY A 36 0.15 -14.89 -12.88
CA GLY A 36 -1.12 -15.36 -12.33
C GLY A 36 -2.19 -14.27 -12.30
N GLN A 37 -1.82 -13.05 -11.90
CA GLN A 37 -2.72 -11.89 -11.90
C GLN A 37 -3.19 -11.50 -13.30
N ILE A 38 -2.34 -11.59 -14.34
CA ILE A 38 -2.77 -11.40 -15.74
C ILE A 38 -3.89 -12.39 -16.08
N ILE A 39 -3.72 -13.66 -15.74
CA ILE A 39 -4.71 -14.71 -16.04
C ILE A 39 -6.03 -14.45 -15.29
N LEU A 40 -5.95 -14.12 -13.99
CA LEU A 40 -7.12 -13.78 -13.19
C LEU A 40 -7.85 -12.54 -13.73
N TRP A 41 -7.11 -11.54 -14.18
CA TRP A 41 -7.66 -10.34 -14.79
C TRP A 41 -8.37 -10.63 -16.13
N LEU A 42 -7.75 -11.44 -17.00
CA LEU A 42 -8.36 -11.87 -18.27
C LEU A 42 -9.65 -12.67 -18.05
N ASN A 43 -9.76 -13.40 -16.93
CA ASN A 43 -10.96 -14.16 -16.61
C ASN A 43 -12.20 -13.29 -16.34
N ASN A 44 -12.02 -11.99 -16.07
CA ASN A 44 -13.14 -11.06 -15.91
C ASN A 44 -13.92 -10.82 -17.24
N PHE A 45 -13.29 -11.04 -18.39
CA PHE A 45 -13.86 -10.71 -19.72
C PHE A 45 -14.59 -11.89 -20.35
N ALA A 46 -15.51 -11.65 -21.29
CA ALA A 46 -16.09 -12.73 -22.10
C ALA A 46 -15.03 -13.36 -23.03
N PRO A 47 -15.17 -14.63 -23.45
CA PRO A 47 -14.18 -15.27 -24.33
C PRO A 47 -13.87 -14.47 -25.61
N SER A 48 -14.88 -13.82 -26.19
CA SER A 48 -14.75 -12.97 -27.38
C SER A 48 -14.01 -11.65 -27.15
N GLU A 49 -13.79 -11.26 -25.90
CA GLU A 49 -13.19 -9.98 -25.50
C GLU A 49 -11.74 -10.15 -25.01
N ILE A 50 -11.24 -11.39 -24.88
CA ILE A 50 -9.91 -11.66 -24.33
C ILE A 50 -8.81 -11.04 -25.19
N GLU A 51 -8.88 -11.15 -26.52
CA GLU A 51 -7.87 -10.56 -27.40
C GLU A 51 -7.84 -9.02 -27.29
N ASP A 52 -9.00 -8.39 -27.12
CA ASP A 52 -9.11 -6.95 -26.87
C ASP A 52 -8.52 -6.57 -25.51
N ALA A 53 -8.76 -7.38 -24.47
CA ALA A 53 -8.17 -7.20 -23.16
C ALA A 53 -6.64 -7.35 -23.19
N ILE A 54 -6.11 -8.32 -23.94
CA ILE A 54 -4.66 -8.50 -24.14
C ILE A 54 -4.07 -7.28 -24.87
N LEU A 55 -4.76 -6.77 -25.89
CA LEU A 55 -4.33 -5.58 -26.61
C LEU A 55 -4.30 -4.34 -25.69
N LEU A 56 -5.33 -4.14 -24.86
CA LEU A 56 -5.36 -3.10 -23.84
C LEU A 56 -4.21 -3.24 -22.84
N LEU A 57 -3.98 -4.46 -22.36
CA LEU A 57 -2.92 -4.76 -21.41
C LEU A 57 -1.53 -4.45 -21.99
N SER A 58 -1.34 -4.71 -23.29
CA SER A 58 -0.09 -4.42 -24.00
C SER A 58 0.26 -2.94 -24.12
N LYS A 59 -0.67 -2.05 -23.79
CA LYS A 59 -0.46 -0.59 -23.82
C LYS A 59 -0.29 0.04 -22.45
N ILE A 60 -0.25 -0.76 -21.38
CA ILE A 60 0.06 -0.26 -20.03
C ILE A 60 1.44 0.39 -20.01
N GLN A 61 1.48 1.63 -19.54
CA GLN A 61 2.70 2.39 -19.31
C GLN A 61 3.10 2.22 -17.85
N TYR A 62 3.80 1.13 -17.55
CA TYR A 62 4.38 0.93 -16.23
C TYR A 62 5.60 1.83 -16.07
N LYS A 63 5.60 2.70 -15.05
CA LYS A 63 6.76 3.53 -14.69
C LYS A 63 7.39 2.93 -13.45
N ASP A 64 8.62 2.46 -13.56
CA ASP A 64 9.31 1.82 -12.44
C ASP A 64 9.81 2.85 -11.41
N ASN A 65 10.36 2.34 -10.30
CA ASN A 65 10.89 3.16 -9.22
C ASN A 65 12.14 3.96 -9.62
N HIS A 66 12.89 3.52 -10.64
CA HIS A 66 14.07 4.26 -11.09
C HIS A 66 13.65 5.55 -11.81
N LEU A 67 12.71 5.46 -12.75
CA LEU A 67 12.19 6.64 -13.44
C LEU A 67 11.54 7.62 -12.46
N ILE A 68 10.77 7.11 -11.50
CA ILE A 68 10.16 7.94 -10.46
C ILE A 68 11.23 8.64 -9.60
N GLN A 69 12.28 7.93 -9.19
CA GLN A 69 13.37 8.50 -8.39
C GLN A 69 14.15 9.56 -9.19
N ASP A 70 14.40 9.33 -10.47
CA ASP A 70 15.06 10.30 -11.35
C ASP A 70 14.22 11.59 -11.47
N ALA A 71 12.91 11.44 -11.68
CA ALA A 71 11.99 12.57 -11.71
C ALA A 71 11.98 13.36 -10.38
N ILE A 72 11.94 12.66 -9.24
CA ILE A 72 12.03 13.29 -7.91
C ILE A 72 13.35 14.05 -7.75
N THR A 73 14.46 13.47 -8.21
CA THR A 73 15.79 14.09 -8.16
C THR A 73 15.85 15.37 -8.99
N HIS A 74 15.31 15.35 -10.21
CA HIS A 74 15.23 16.53 -11.06
C HIS A 74 14.33 17.62 -10.46
N LEU A 75 13.13 17.26 -10.01
CA LEU A 75 12.20 18.21 -9.38
C LEU A 75 12.80 18.80 -8.09
N ALA A 76 13.51 18.01 -7.27
CA ALA A 76 14.21 18.49 -6.09
C ALA A 76 15.33 19.49 -6.44
N LYS A 77 16.04 19.26 -7.55
CA LYS A 77 17.04 20.22 -8.07
C LYS A 77 16.38 21.51 -8.53
N GLU A 78 15.25 21.45 -9.24
CA GLU A 78 14.50 22.63 -9.66
C GLU A 78 13.98 23.44 -8.46
N ILE A 79 13.49 22.77 -7.42
CA ILE A 79 13.10 23.40 -6.15
C ILE A 79 14.29 24.13 -5.53
N LYS A 80 15.45 23.47 -5.41
CA LYS A 80 16.67 24.10 -4.89
C LYS A 80 17.06 25.33 -5.73
N ASN A 81 16.93 25.29 -7.05
CA ASN A 81 17.23 26.42 -7.92
C ASN A 81 16.27 27.60 -7.69
N ILE A 82 14.96 27.34 -7.64
CA ILE A 82 13.91 28.35 -7.44
C ILE A 82 14.09 29.10 -6.12
N PHE A 83 14.49 28.38 -5.08
CA PHE A 83 14.69 28.94 -3.74
C PHE A 83 16.16 29.28 -3.43
N HIS A 84 17.03 29.32 -4.45
CA HIS A 84 18.46 29.64 -4.30
C HIS A 84 19.16 28.84 -3.18
N HIS A 85 18.82 27.56 -3.06
CA HIS A 85 19.29 26.63 -2.02
C HIS A 85 18.92 27.00 -0.58
N ASN A 86 18.03 27.99 -0.35
CA ASN A 86 17.51 28.35 0.96
C ASN A 86 16.07 27.86 1.12
N LEU A 87 15.89 26.74 1.83
CA LEU A 87 14.61 26.06 1.98
C LEU A 87 14.08 26.08 3.42
N ASP A 88 14.78 26.73 4.35
CA ASP A 88 14.50 26.66 5.80
C ASP A 88 13.06 27.04 6.15
N LYS A 89 12.49 27.98 5.40
CA LYS A 89 11.12 28.49 5.58
C LYS A 89 10.16 28.05 4.48
N VAL A 90 10.52 27.04 3.70
CA VAL A 90 9.62 26.43 2.71
C VAL A 90 8.89 25.26 3.36
N LYS A 91 7.57 25.23 3.24
CA LYS A 91 6.73 24.13 3.73
C LYS A 91 6.21 23.29 2.58
N PHE A 92 6.35 21.97 2.71
CA PHE A 92 6.01 21.00 1.68
C PHE A 92 4.82 20.15 2.11
N PHE A 93 3.85 20.00 1.22
CA PHE A 93 2.62 19.26 1.46
C PHE A 93 2.25 18.39 0.26
N PRO A 94 1.56 17.26 0.46
CA PRO A 94 0.88 16.59 -0.63
C PRO A 94 -0.35 17.40 -1.05
N LEU A 95 -0.71 17.34 -2.34
CA LEU A 95 -1.96 17.92 -2.81
C LEU A 95 -3.14 17.03 -2.35
N GLY A 96 -4.00 17.57 -1.50
CA GLY A 96 -5.22 16.90 -1.03
C GLY A 96 -5.37 16.76 0.49
N GLU A 97 -6.47 16.13 0.92
CA GLU A 97 -6.89 16.09 2.34
C GLU A 97 -6.20 14.99 3.17
N SER A 98 -5.33 14.17 2.57
CA SER A 98 -4.61 13.12 3.29
C SER A 98 -3.12 13.13 3.00
N PRO A 99 -2.25 13.24 4.04
CA PRO A 99 -0.83 12.96 3.94
C PRO A 99 -0.53 11.48 3.69
N SER A 100 -1.56 10.63 3.60
CA SER A 100 -1.47 9.18 3.38
C SER A 100 -1.94 8.74 1.98
N SER A 101 -2.15 9.70 1.07
CA SER A 101 -2.31 9.48 -0.38
C SER A 101 -0.98 9.09 -1.05
N SER A 102 -0.98 8.75 -2.35
CA SER A 102 0.25 8.47 -3.10
C SER A 102 1.24 9.64 -3.07
N GLY A 103 0.76 10.89 -3.06
CA GLY A 103 1.59 12.09 -2.88
C GLY A 103 2.36 12.11 -1.55
N GLY A 104 1.82 11.50 -0.48
CA GLY A 104 2.51 11.37 0.81
C GLY A 104 3.68 10.39 0.81
N MET A 105 3.67 9.38 -0.06
CA MET A 105 4.79 8.46 -0.23
C MET A 105 5.98 9.17 -0.87
N TYR A 106 5.74 9.91 -1.96
CA TYR A 106 6.77 10.69 -2.65
C TYR A 106 7.26 11.86 -1.80
N LEU A 107 6.43 12.41 -0.91
CA LEU A 107 6.82 13.46 0.01
C LEU A 107 8.01 13.06 0.90
N TYR A 108 8.04 11.80 1.36
CA TYR A 108 9.17 11.27 2.13
C TYR A 108 10.45 11.17 1.30
N GLU A 109 10.33 10.78 0.02
CA GLU A 109 11.46 10.71 -0.91
C GLU A 109 11.99 12.12 -1.25
N PHE A 110 11.09 13.08 -1.49
CA PHE A 110 11.45 14.50 -1.67
C PHE A 110 12.18 15.07 -0.44
N ARG A 111 11.74 14.75 0.78
CA ARG A 111 12.44 15.19 1.99
C ARG A 111 13.88 14.70 2.02
N LYS A 112 14.11 13.43 1.71
CA LYS A 112 15.46 12.84 1.65
C LYS A 112 16.32 13.54 0.62
N GLU A 113 15.78 13.74 -0.58
CA GLU A 113 16.52 14.34 -1.69
C GLU A 113 16.82 15.83 -1.47
N LEU A 114 15.92 16.56 -0.79
CA LEU A 114 16.12 17.95 -0.42
C LEU A 114 17.04 18.11 0.80
N GLY A 115 17.22 17.06 1.62
CA GLY A 115 18.07 17.08 2.80
C GLY A 115 17.51 17.91 3.96
N LEU A 116 16.18 17.93 4.12
CA LEU A 116 15.47 18.80 5.07
C LEU A 116 14.90 18.05 6.28
N SER A 117 14.61 18.78 7.36
CA SER A 117 14.00 18.22 8.58
C SER A 117 12.51 17.94 8.39
N GLU A 118 11.91 17.25 9.35
CA GLU A 118 10.44 17.03 9.37
C GLU A 118 9.66 18.33 9.58
N ASP A 119 10.29 19.39 10.07
CA ASP A 119 9.63 20.69 10.26
C ASP A 119 9.20 21.30 8.92
N ASN A 120 9.96 21.06 7.85
CA ASN A 120 9.61 21.47 6.49
C ASN A 120 8.49 20.60 5.89
N PHE A 121 8.25 19.43 6.46
CA PHE A 121 7.32 18.40 5.97
C PHE A 121 6.31 18.04 7.06
N PRO A 122 5.37 18.93 7.37
CA PRO A 122 4.28 18.60 8.28
C PRO A 122 3.48 17.45 7.66
N TYR A 123 3.72 16.21 8.10
CA TYR A 123 3.04 14.97 7.66
C TYR A 123 1.56 14.92 8.11
N SER A 124 0.90 16.08 8.08
CA SER A 124 -0.52 16.33 8.34
C SER A 124 -1.16 16.84 7.04
N PRO A 125 -2.49 16.73 6.88
CA PRO A 125 -3.17 17.44 5.80
C PRO A 125 -2.84 18.92 5.86
N PHE A 126 -2.80 19.59 4.71
CA PHE A 126 -2.60 21.03 4.67
C PHE A 126 -3.56 21.72 5.65
N ASN A 127 -2.97 22.40 6.63
CA ASN A 127 -3.66 23.27 7.55
C ASN A 127 -3.06 24.67 7.40
N GLU A 128 -3.88 25.70 7.60
CA GLU A 128 -3.50 27.10 7.36
C GLU A 128 -2.50 27.63 8.40
N ASN A 129 -1.96 26.78 9.29
CA ASN A 129 -0.93 27.18 10.25
C ASN A 129 0.43 27.25 9.54
N LEU A 130 0.66 28.37 8.89
CA LEU A 130 1.83 28.67 8.06
C LEU A 130 2.84 29.56 8.79
N ASN A 131 2.84 29.54 10.12
CA ASN A 131 3.69 30.41 10.94
C ASN A 131 5.14 30.35 10.46
N HIS A 132 5.67 31.51 10.04
CA HIS A 132 7.03 31.71 9.57
C HIS A 132 7.41 31.00 8.25
N ALA A 133 6.44 30.61 7.43
CA ALA A 133 6.70 30.14 6.07
C ALA A 133 6.86 31.31 5.08
N ASP A 134 7.90 31.25 4.24
CA ASP A 134 8.12 32.21 3.15
C ASP A 134 7.53 31.69 1.83
N ALA A 135 7.35 30.37 1.70
CA ALA A 135 6.72 29.74 0.54
C ALA A 135 6.09 28.38 0.89
N ILE A 136 5.14 27.96 0.08
CA ILE A 136 4.46 26.66 0.18
C ILE A 136 4.66 25.89 -1.11
N VAL A 137 4.99 24.61 -1.01
CA VAL A 137 5.16 23.71 -2.15
C VAL A 137 4.21 22.53 -1.99
N PHE A 138 3.35 22.34 -2.99
CA PHE A 138 2.51 21.16 -3.10
C PHE A 138 3.11 20.14 -4.04
N PHE A 139 2.89 18.85 -3.76
CA PHE A 139 3.28 17.74 -4.60
C PHE A 139 2.12 16.80 -4.91
N ASP A 140 2.09 16.29 -6.13
CA ASP A 140 1.20 15.21 -6.52
C ASP A 140 1.89 14.22 -7.48
N ASP A 141 1.33 13.03 -7.62
CA ASP A 141 1.86 12.03 -8.54
C ASP A 141 1.47 12.35 -10.00
N ILE A 142 0.23 12.77 -10.22
CA ILE A 142 -0.29 13.13 -11.53
C ILE A 142 -1.24 14.34 -11.52
N ILE A 143 -1.03 15.27 -12.44
CA ILE A 143 -2.05 16.25 -12.83
C ILE A 143 -2.86 15.65 -13.98
N GLY A 144 -4.06 15.16 -13.67
CA GLY A 144 -5.03 14.70 -14.69
C GLY A 144 -5.62 15.89 -15.45
N SER A 145 -6.88 16.22 -15.16
CA SER A 145 -7.56 17.41 -15.68
C SER A 145 -7.29 18.69 -14.89
N GLY A 146 -6.58 18.61 -13.76
CA GLY A 146 -6.37 19.75 -12.85
C GLY A 146 -7.53 20.06 -11.91
N ASN A 147 -8.72 19.48 -12.11
CA ASN A 147 -9.92 19.79 -11.33
C ASN A 147 -9.76 19.60 -9.81
N GLN A 148 -9.07 18.54 -9.38
CA GLN A 148 -8.80 18.30 -7.95
C GLN A 148 -7.90 19.39 -7.36
N ALA A 149 -6.84 19.79 -8.07
CA ALA A 149 -5.94 20.87 -7.67
C ALA A 149 -6.69 22.21 -7.61
N MET A 150 -7.53 22.50 -8.60
CA MET A 150 -8.31 23.73 -8.64
C MET A 150 -9.36 23.81 -7.53
N LEU A 151 -10.04 22.70 -7.24
CA LEU A 151 -10.98 22.62 -6.12
C LEU A 151 -10.26 22.80 -4.78
N PHE A 152 -9.12 22.13 -4.59
CA PHE A 152 -8.28 22.30 -3.41
C PHE A 152 -7.83 23.76 -3.25
N ALA A 153 -7.27 24.34 -4.30
CA ALA A 153 -6.75 25.70 -4.30
C ALA A 153 -7.84 26.74 -4.01
N LYS A 154 -9.01 26.61 -4.63
CA LYS A 154 -10.16 27.46 -4.35
C LYS A 154 -10.61 27.38 -2.89
N ASN A 155 -10.59 26.19 -2.31
CA ASN A 155 -11.07 25.98 -0.94
C ASN A 155 -10.03 26.35 0.13
N LYS A 156 -8.74 26.20 -0.15
CA LYS A 156 -7.66 26.26 0.86
C LYS A 156 -6.65 27.37 0.65
N LEU A 157 -6.50 27.86 -0.58
CA LEU A 157 -5.47 28.86 -0.94
C LEU A 157 -6.05 30.25 -1.23
N GLN A 158 -7.38 30.39 -1.26
CA GLN A 158 -8.03 31.67 -1.61
C GLN A 158 -7.65 32.86 -0.72
N HIS A 159 -7.26 32.61 0.54
CA HIS A 159 -6.88 33.63 1.52
C HIS A 159 -5.39 33.54 1.90
N ILE A 160 -4.62 32.70 1.20
CA ILE A 160 -3.20 32.54 1.45
C ILE A 160 -2.44 33.54 0.58
N GLU A 161 -1.73 34.46 1.23
CA GLU A 161 -0.89 35.47 0.55
C GLU A 161 0.54 34.97 0.32
N ILE A 162 0.89 33.80 0.86
CA ILE A 162 2.21 33.18 0.71
C ILE A 162 2.35 32.60 -0.68
N ASP A 163 3.49 32.84 -1.32
CA ASP A 163 3.82 32.27 -2.62
C ASP A 163 3.70 30.75 -2.59
N THR A 164 2.79 30.23 -3.42
CA THR A 164 2.48 28.82 -3.48
C THR A 164 2.95 28.23 -4.81
N TYR A 165 3.61 27.09 -4.77
CA TYR A 165 4.15 26.37 -5.91
C TYR A 165 3.53 24.98 -5.97
N TYR A 166 3.42 24.41 -7.15
CA TYR A 166 2.89 23.06 -7.33
C TYR A 166 3.78 22.23 -8.26
N PHE A 167 4.16 21.05 -7.80
CA PHE A 167 5.01 20.13 -8.51
C PHE A 167 4.29 18.80 -8.71
N SER A 168 4.48 18.20 -9.88
CA SER A 168 3.98 16.86 -10.17
C SER A 168 5.00 16.05 -10.95
N ILE A 169 4.94 14.72 -10.82
CA ILE A 169 5.80 13.84 -11.62
C ILE A 169 5.25 13.76 -13.06
N PHE A 170 3.95 13.53 -13.18
CA PHE A 170 3.27 13.42 -14.48
C PHE A 170 2.14 14.42 -14.61
N ALA A 171 1.82 14.82 -15.84
CA ALA A 171 0.64 15.62 -16.12
C ALA A 171 0.10 15.36 -17.52
N TYR A 172 -1.21 15.53 -17.72
CA TYR A 172 -1.74 15.81 -19.05
C TYR A 172 -1.70 17.31 -19.32
N LYS A 173 -1.37 17.68 -20.56
CA LYS A 173 -1.08 19.07 -20.95
C LYS A 173 -2.24 20.01 -20.64
N ASP A 174 -3.47 19.63 -20.97
CA ASP A 174 -4.67 20.41 -20.70
C ASP A 174 -4.87 20.72 -19.21
N GLY A 175 -4.76 19.70 -18.36
CA GLY A 175 -4.84 19.88 -16.90
C GLY A 175 -3.67 20.67 -16.33
N LEU A 176 -2.47 20.48 -16.85
CA LEU A 176 -1.31 21.29 -16.46
C LEU A 176 -1.50 22.76 -16.81
N ASP A 177 -1.97 23.04 -18.03
CA ASP A 177 -2.23 24.40 -18.51
C ASP A 177 -3.36 25.06 -17.70
N GLU A 178 -4.42 24.34 -17.35
CA GLU A 178 -5.49 24.83 -16.47
C GLU A 178 -4.95 25.27 -15.10
N VAL A 179 -4.13 24.43 -14.46
CA VAL A 179 -3.57 24.75 -13.13
C VAL A 179 -2.52 25.86 -13.22
N ARG A 180 -1.72 25.90 -14.28
CA ARG A 180 -0.75 26.98 -14.56
C ARG A 180 -1.41 28.33 -14.76
N ASN A 181 -2.54 28.37 -15.44
CA ASN A 181 -3.28 29.59 -15.70
C ASN A 181 -4.10 30.05 -14.48
N SER A 182 -4.12 29.27 -13.40
CA SER A 182 -4.77 29.66 -12.17
C SER A 182 -4.00 30.76 -11.43
N LYS A 183 -4.73 31.57 -10.66
CA LYS A 183 -4.14 32.60 -9.80
C LYS A 183 -3.54 32.06 -8.50
N TYR A 184 -3.74 30.77 -8.19
CA TYR A 184 -3.44 30.21 -6.86
C TYR A 184 -1.99 29.74 -6.74
N PHE A 185 -1.36 29.39 -7.86
CA PHE A 185 0.00 28.90 -7.90
C PHE A 185 0.88 29.89 -8.64
N LYS A 186 1.92 30.37 -7.99
CA LYS A 186 2.94 31.23 -8.59
C LYS A 186 3.70 30.51 -9.70
N ASN A 187 3.93 29.22 -9.54
CA ASN A 187 4.52 28.37 -10.56
C ASN A 187 4.03 26.93 -10.43
N VAL A 188 3.90 26.25 -11.57
CA VAL A 188 3.51 24.83 -11.65
C VAL A 188 4.48 24.09 -12.57
N ILE A 189 5.20 23.13 -11.99
CA ILE A 189 6.27 22.39 -12.66
C ILE A 189 5.89 20.91 -12.71
N CYS A 190 6.13 20.31 -13.87
CA CYS A 190 5.88 18.89 -14.09
C CYS A 190 7.08 18.30 -14.82
N GLU A 191 7.55 17.14 -14.39
CA GLU A 191 8.69 16.45 -15.04
C GLU A 191 8.28 15.87 -16.40
N HIS A 192 7.13 15.20 -16.47
CA HIS A 192 6.67 14.50 -17.67
C HIS A 192 5.26 14.92 -18.07
N VAL A 193 5.15 15.54 -19.25
CA VAL A 193 3.87 16.03 -19.78
C VAL A 193 3.41 15.15 -20.94
N PHE A 194 2.22 14.58 -20.78
CA PHE A 194 1.50 13.82 -21.78
C PHE A 194 0.57 14.74 -22.58
N SER A 195 0.49 14.49 -23.89
CA SER A 195 -0.45 15.12 -24.81
C SER A 195 -1.71 14.27 -25.01
N ASP A 196 -2.69 14.80 -25.74
CA ASP A 196 -3.89 14.03 -26.11
C ASP A 196 -3.58 12.83 -27.03
N GLU A 197 -2.44 12.83 -27.71
CA GLU A 197 -2.00 11.69 -28.53
C GLU A 197 -1.67 10.45 -27.68
N GLU A 198 -1.42 10.65 -26.39
CA GLU A 198 -1.06 9.62 -25.41
C GLU A 198 -2.26 9.09 -24.61
N ARG A 199 -3.42 9.73 -24.72
CA ARG A 199 -4.68 9.23 -24.14
C ARG A 199 -5.14 8.01 -24.93
N ALA A 200 -5.66 6.99 -24.24
CA ALA A 200 -5.99 5.71 -24.89
C ALA A 200 -6.99 5.84 -26.05
N PHE A 201 -8.04 6.67 -25.91
CA PHE A 201 -9.16 6.69 -26.85
C PHE A 201 -9.44 8.07 -27.45
N HIS A 202 -8.50 9.01 -27.34
CA HIS A 202 -8.63 10.31 -27.98
C HIS A 202 -8.54 10.17 -29.51
N ASP A 203 -9.17 11.07 -30.26
CA ASP A 203 -9.30 10.94 -31.72
C ASP A 203 -7.95 10.99 -32.44
N ILE A 204 -6.98 11.73 -31.89
CA ILE A 204 -5.60 11.80 -32.40
C ILE A 204 -4.63 10.81 -31.71
N SER A 205 -5.15 9.85 -30.94
CA SER A 205 -4.33 8.92 -30.16
C SER A 205 -3.45 8.04 -31.05
N TYR A 206 -2.15 7.96 -30.73
CA TYR A 206 -1.25 6.97 -31.34
C TYR A 206 -1.27 5.62 -30.62
N VAL A 207 -1.91 5.53 -29.44
CA VAL A 207 -1.97 4.31 -28.63
C VAL A 207 -2.72 3.20 -29.38
N PHE A 208 -3.88 3.55 -29.93
CA PHE A 208 -4.68 2.70 -30.81
C PHE A 208 -4.97 3.45 -32.11
N LYS A 209 -4.09 3.30 -33.11
CA LYS A 209 -4.14 4.06 -34.37
C LYS A 209 -5.33 3.72 -35.28
N ASN A 210 -5.87 2.51 -35.18
CA ASN A 210 -7.01 2.09 -36.00
C ASN A 210 -8.30 2.50 -35.28
N ASP A 211 -9.11 3.33 -35.95
CA ASP A 211 -10.32 3.92 -35.37
C ASP A 211 -11.36 2.88 -34.95
N GLU A 212 -11.52 1.79 -35.72
CA GLU A 212 -12.47 0.72 -35.41
C GLU A 212 -12.03 -0.03 -34.15
N ILE A 213 -10.74 -0.37 -34.05
CA ILE A 213 -10.15 -0.99 -32.86
C ILE A 213 -10.27 -0.04 -31.67
N ARG A 214 -9.89 1.24 -31.82
CA ARG A 214 -9.96 2.24 -30.74
C ARG A 214 -11.39 2.37 -30.22
N SER A 215 -12.37 2.45 -31.11
CA SER A 215 -13.79 2.55 -30.75
C SER A 215 -14.30 1.30 -30.04
N ARG A 216 -13.91 0.10 -30.53
CA ARG A 216 -14.25 -1.18 -29.90
C ARG A 216 -13.66 -1.30 -28.50
N LEU A 217 -12.37 -0.99 -28.33
CA LEU A 217 -11.69 -1.03 -27.05
C LEU A 217 -12.25 0.01 -26.06
N LYS A 218 -12.58 1.21 -26.55
CA LYS A 218 -13.26 2.23 -25.74
C LYS A 218 -14.60 1.70 -25.22
N ALA A 219 -15.43 1.12 -26.09
CA ALA A 219 -16.71 0.55 -25.69
C ALA A 219 -16.56 -0.59 -24.66
N LEU A 220 -15.54 -1.44 -24.80
CA LEU A 220 -15.21 -2.47 -23.83
C LEU A 220 -14.85 -1.87 -22.46
N CYS A 221 -13.99 -0.86 -22.45
CA CYS A 221 -13.58 -0.15 -21.24
C CYS A 221 -14.76 0.60 -20.58
N GLU A 222 -15.65 1.21 -21.36
CA GLU A 222 -16.86 1.85 -20.83
C GLU A 222 -17.84 0.83 -20.25
N LYS A 223 -18.03 -0.31 -20.92
CA LYS A 223 -18.92 -1.40 -20.46
C LYS A 223 -18.55 -1.85 -19.06
N TYR A 224 -17.28 -2.19 -18.83
CA TYR A 224 -16.81 -2.66 -17.52
C TYR A 224 -16.53 -1.50 -16.57
N GLY A 225 -15.97 -0.40 -17.07
CA GLY A 225 -15.70 0.80 -16.29
C GLY A 225 -16.95 1.39 -15.64
N LYS A 226 -18.11 1.35 -16.30
CA LYS A 226 -19.39 1.77 -15.70
C LYS A 226 -19.81 0.92 -14.51
N LEU A 227 -19.42 -0.35 -14.46
CA LEU A 227 -19.70 -1.26 -13.34
C LEU A 227 -18.72 -1.10 -12.18
N LEU A 228 -17.52 -0.61 -12.48
CA LEU A 228 -16.41 -0.50 -11.53
C LEU A 228 -16.28 0.91 -10.95
N TYR A 229 -16.50 1.92 -11.77
CA TYR A 229 -16.34 3.33 -11.44
C TYR A 229 -17.31 4.19 -12.28
N PRO A 230 -18.62 4.18 -11.95
CA PRO A 230 -19.71 4.64 -12.84
C PRO A 230 -19.55 6.04 -13.44
N GLU A 231 -19.18 7.03 -12.63
CA GLU A 231 -19.03 8.44 -13.05
C GLU A 231 -17.77 8.69 -13.90
N HIS A 232 -16.85 7.73 -13.89
CA HIS A 232 -15.49 7.89 -14.40
C HIS A 232 -15.03 6.59 -15.07
N SER A 233 -15.89 6.03 -15.92
CA SER A 233 -15.70 4.71 -16.55
C SER A 233 -14.42 4.59 -17.39
N LEU A 234 -13.84 5.72 -17.82
CA LEU A 234 -12.56 5.81 -18.54
C LEU A 234 -11.45 6.48 -17.71
N GLY A 235 -11.56 6.39 -16.38
CA GLY A 235 -10.68 7.05 -15.43
C GLY A 235 -11.24 8.40 -14.98
N TYR A 236 -10.74 8.90 -13.85
CA TYR A 236 -11.17 10.18 -13.27
C TYR A 236 -11.13 11.27 -14.33
N ASP A 237 -12.26 11.96 -14.46
CA ASP A 237 -12.47 13.04 -15.44
C ASP A 237 -12.11 12.67 -16.88
N ASN A 238 -12.42 11.42 -17.27
CA ASN A 238 -12.17 10.88 -18.62
C ASN A 238 -10.70 10.97 -19.06
N SER A 239 -9.78 10.80 -18.11
CA SER A 239 -8.34 10.91 -18.40
C SER A 239 -7.83 9.87 -19.40
N GLN A 240 -8.50 8.71 -19.52
CA GLN A 240 -8.16 7.62 -20.43
C GLN A 240 -6.71 7.16 -20.29
N SER A 241 -6.16 7.25 -19.08
CA SER A 241 -4.76 6.95 -18.83
C SER A 241 -4.50 5.45 -18.81
N LEU A 242 -3.29 5.07 -19.21
CA LEU A 242 -2.76 3.71 -19.11
C LEU A 242 -1.55 3.66 -18.16
N LEU A 243 -1.34 4.73 -17.39
CA LEU A 243 -0.21 4.89 -16.48
C LEU A 243 -0.39 4.02 -15.24
N VAL A 244 0.67 3.32 -14.83
CA VAL A 244 0.68 2.52 -13.60
C VAL A 244 2.02 2.71 -12.90
N PHE A 245 1.99 2.83 -11.57
CA PHE A 245 3.19 2.89 -10.73
C PHE A 245 3.35 1.60 -9.90
N PRO A 246 4.56 1.31 -9.38
CA PRO A 246 4.84 0.06 -8.67
C PRO A 246 4.09 -0.03 -7.34
N HIS A 247 3.87 1.12 -6.71
CA HIS A 247 3.30 1.22 -5.37
C HIS A 247 1.79 1.47 -5.38
N ASN A 248 1.25 2.13 -6.41
CA ASN A 248 -0.17 2.42 -6.54
C ASN A 248 -0.57 2.77 -7.99
N THR A 249 -1.83 2.59 -8.34
CA THR A 249 -2.35 2.98 -9.66
C THR A 249 -3.18 4.26 -9.56
N PRO A 250 -2.89 5.31 -10.35
CA PRO A 250 -3.72 6.52 -10.42
C PRO A 250 -5.16 6.21 -10.76
N ASN A 251 -6.11 6.95 -10.19
CA ASN A 251 -7.53 6.82 -10.57
C ASN A 251 -7.83 7.43 -11.95
N ASN A 252 -6.87 8.14 -12.56
CA ASN A 252 -6.90 8.56 -13.97
C ASN A 252 -6.77 7.37 -14.94
N THR A 253 -6.23 6.25 -14.46
CA THR A 253 -6.04 5.04 -15.26
C THR A 253 -7.38 4.34 -15.47
N LEU A 254 -7.53 3.61 -16.59
CA LEU A 254 -8.77 2.89 -16.87
C LEU A 254 -9.15 1.96 -15.70
N PRO A 255 -10.38 2.08 -15.13
CA PRO A 255 -10.81 1.33 -13.94
C PRO A 255 -10.68 -0.18 -14.06
N ILE A 256 -10.79 -0.72 -15.28
CA ILE A 256 -10.63 -2.14 -15.56
C ILE A 256 -9.28 -2.70 -15.07
N PHE A 257 -8.24 -1.87 -14.89
CA PHE A 257 -6.93 -2.35 -14.43
C PHE A 257 -6.77 -2.36 -12.91
N TRP A 258 -7.48 -1.48 -12.19
CA TRP A 258 -7.17 -1.19 -10.78
C TRP A 258 -8.33 -1.29 -9.81
N ALA A 259 -9.58 -1.17 -10.30
CA ALA A 259 -10.74 -1.16 -9.43
C ALA A 259 -11.00 -2.56 -8.85
N SER A 260 -11.42 -2.60 -7.59
CA SER A 260 -11.80 -3.81 -6.88
C SER A 260 -12.83 -3.51 -5.81
N GLU A 261 -13.44 -4.56 -5.27
CA GLU A 261 -14.32 -4.49 -4.11
C GLU A 261 -13.64 -3.89 -2.86
N ASN A 262 -12.30 -3.95 -2.77
CA ASN A 262 -11.55 -3.40 -1.64
C ASN A 262 -11.36 -1.88 -1.72
N ASN A 263 -11.42 -1.28 -2.91
CA ASN A 263 -11.10 0.14 -3.13
C ASN A 263 -12.25 0.97 -3.67
N GLU A 264 -13.24 0.37 -4.33
CA GLU A 264 -14.45 1.05 -4.78
C GLU A 264 -15.69 0.40 -4.17
N LYS A 265 -16.47 1.20 -3.43
CA LYS A 265 -17.71 0.74 -2.77
C LYS A 265 -18.85 0.43 -3.75
N VAL A 266 -18.64 0.73 -5.04
CA VAL A 266 -19.68 0.72 -6.09
C VAL A 266 -19.44 -0.39 -7.10
N THR A 267 -18.48 -1.30 -6.87
CA THR A 267 -18.29 -2.43 -7.79
C THR A 267 -19.52 -3.33 -7.77
N ALA A 268 -20.36 -3.23 -8.81
CA ALA A 268 -21.55 -4.07 -8.96
C ALA A 268 -21.20 -5.53 -9.28
N VAL A 269 -19.92 -5.80 -9.57
CA VAL A 269 -19.38 -7.10 -9.95
C VAL A 269 -18.06 -7.34 -9.21
N ARG A 270 -17.79 -8.60 -8.89
CA ARG A 270 -16.46 -9.01 -8.45
C ARG A 270 -15.48 -8.86 -9.61
N TRP A 271 -14.38 -8.17 -9.37
CA TRP A 271 -13.38 -7.87 -10.39
C TRP A 271 -11.98 -8.15 -9.85
N ASN A 272 -11.18 -8.89 -10.60
CA ASN A 272 -9.78 -9.15 -10.25
C ASN A 272 -8.89 -8.13 -10.95
N PRO A 273 -8.42 -7.05 -10.29
CA PRO A 273 -7.50 -6.10 -10.91
C PRO A 273 -6.11 -6.70 -11.10
N ILE A 274 -5.40 -6.24 -12.12
CA ILE A 274 -3.97 -6.55 -12.30
C ILE A 274 -3.07 -5.54 -11.56
N TRP A 275 -3.55 -4.32 -11.37
CA TRP A 275 -2.82 -3.19 -10.77
C TRP A 275 -3.73 -2.48 -9.76
N GLU A 276 -4.11 -3.18 -8.70
CA GLU A 276 -5.07 -2.69 -7.71
C GLU A 276 -4.66 -1.34 -7.09
N ARG A 277 -5.60 -0.38 -7.06
CA ARG A 277 -5.39 0.88 -6.35
C ARG A 277 -5.56 0.65 -4.86
N LYS A 278 -4.59 1.07 -4.05
CA LYS A 278 -4.67 1.04 -2.59
C LYS A 278 -5.25 2.37 -2.10
N LYS A 279 -6.46 2.35 -1.53
CA LYS A 279 -7.03 3.50 -0.82
C LYS A 279 -6.81 3.33 0.68
N LYS A 280 -6.10 4.27 1.33
CA LYS A 280 -6.18 4.41 2.78
C LYS A 280 -7.49 5.12 3.12
N ILE A 281 -8.32 4.49 3.95
CA ILE A 281 -9.60 5.07 4.39
C ILE A 281 -9.29 6.27 5.31
N LEU A 282 -9.61 7.48 4.85
CA LEU A 282 -9.80 8.63 5.73
C LEU A 282 -11.13 8.40 6.48
N GLU A 283 -11.07 8.00 7.75
CA GLU A 283 -12.25 8.08 8.60
C GLU A 283 -12.58 9.56 8.81
N LYS A 284 -13.64 10.05 8.13
CA LYS A 284 -14.31 11.28 8.54
C LYS A 284 -14.79 11.05 9.97
N ILE A 285 -14.09 11.62 10.94
CA ILE A 285 -14.61 11.83 12.29
C ILE A 285 -15.82 12.75 12.12
N LYS A 286 -17.02 12.16 11.95
CA LYS A 286 -18.26 12.91 12.10
C LYS A 286 -18.34 13.27 13.58
N SER A 287 -18.21 14.56 13.85
CA SER A 287 -18.60 15.18 15.11
C SER A 287 -20.11 15.01 15.30
N SER A 288 -20.51 13.84 15.78
CA SER A 288 -21.73 13.70 16.57
C SER A 288 -21.27 13.37 17.97
N VAL A 289 -21.33 14.34 18.86
CA VAL A 289 -21.35 14.10 20.30
C VAL A 289 -22.74 13.53 20.60
N PRO A 290 -22.89 12.31 21.13
CA PRO A 290 -24.03 11.98 21.96
C PRO A 290 -23.59 12.14 23.42
N GLU A 291 -24.28 13.03 24.11
CA GLU A 291 -24.27 13.08 25.57
C GLU A 291 -24.59 11.71 26.18
N LYS A 292 -23.89 11.43 27.27
CA LYS A 292 -24.22 10.53 28.40
C LYS A 292 -24.06 9.02 28.18
N SER A 293 -23.02 8.52 28.86
CA SER A 293 -23.00 7.33 29.72
C SER A 293 -24.08 6.27 29.48
N GLN A 294 -23.71 5.17 28.84
CA GLN A 294 -24.27 3.85 29.14
C GLN A 294 -23.28 2.75 28.76
N THR A 295 -22.94 1.93 29.74
CA THR A 295 -22.21 0.66 29.63
C THR A 295 -22.85 -0.24 28.56
N VAL A 296 -22.09 -0.60 27.52
CA VAL A 296 -22.50 -1.62 26.55
C VAL A 296 -21.85 -2.94 26.93
N ASN A 297 -22.66 -3.87 27.43
CA ASN A 297 -22.30 -5.28 27.51
C ASN A 297 -22.29 -5.85 26.08
N VAL A 298 -21.16 -6.40 25.65
CA VAL A 298 -21.04 -7.12 24.38
C VAL A 298 -21.63 -8.51 24.57
N ILE A 299 -22.81 -8.74 24.01
CA ILE A 299 -23.34 -10.09 23.74
C ILE A 299 -22.78 -10.51 22.39
N VAL A 300 -22.00 -11.59 22.40
CA VAL A 300 -21.51 -12.27 21.20
C VAL A 300 -22.66 -13.12 20.67
N GLU A 301 -23.27 -12.72 19.56
CA GLU A 301 -24.08 -13.63 18.75
C GLU A 301 -23.22 -14.22 17.64
N ASP A 302 -22.96 -15.52 17.79
CA ASP A 302 -22.42 -16.42 16.78
C ASP A 302 -23.44 -16.56 15.64
N ASN A 303 -23.08 -16.12 14.42
CA ASN A 303 -23.48 -16.75 13.16
C ASN A 303 -22.95 -15.98 11.93
N ARG A 304 -21.90 -16.54 11.30
CA ARG A 304 -21.61 -16.53 9.85
C ARG A 304 -20.31 -17.31 9.62
N ASN A 305 -20.21 -18.04 8.49
CA ASN A 305 -19.02 -18.83 8.13
C ASN A 305 -17.76 -17.97 8.23
N ALA A 306 -16.85 -18.33 9.14
CA ALA A 306 -15.61 -17.60 9.40
C ALA A 306 -14.73 -17.64 8.14
N THR A 307 -14.29 -16.47 7.69
CA THR A 307 -13.25 -16.35 6.67
C THR A 307 -11.90 -16.83 7.23
N ASP A 308 -10.93 -17.15 6.36
CA ASP A 308 -9.58 -17.51 6.81
C ASP A 308 -8.95 -16.38 7.67
N ASP A 309 -9.32 -15.12 7.39
CA ASP A 309 -8.91 -13.95 8.17
C ASP A 309 -9.56 -13.91 9.57
N ASP A 310 -10.82 -14.33 9.71
CA ASP A 310 -11.50 -14.43 11.01
C ASP A 310 -10.90 -15.55 11.87
N ILE A 311 -10.51 -16.66 11.24
CA ILE A 311 -9.82 -17.78 11.92
C ILE A 311 -8.44 -17.32 12.40
N LYS A 312 -7.69 -16.61 11.54
CA LYS A 312 -6.38 -16.03 11.87
C LYS A 312 -6.47 -15.02 13.01
N PHE A 313 -7.47 -14.14 12.98
CA PHE A 313 -7.75 -13.19 14.05
C PHE A 313 -8.02 -13.89 15.39
N LYS A 314 -8.91 -14.90 15.42
CA LYS A 314 -9.20 -15.68 16.63
C LYS A 314 -7.95 -16.38 17.18
N LYS A 315 -7.07 -16.86 16.30
CA LYS A 315 -5.79 -17.51 16.67
C LYS A 315 -4.85 -16.53 17.37
N TYR A 316 -4.68 -15.34 16.82
CA TYR A 316 -3.77 -14.32 17.37
C TYR A 316 -4.29 -13.70 18.67
N ILE A 317 -5.59 -13.45 18.79
CA ILE A 317 -6.22 -13.02 20.05
C ILE A 317 -6.05 -14.09 21.15
N LYS A 318 -6.14 -15.37 20.79
CA LYS A 318 -5.90 -16.46 21.76
C LYS A 318 -4.44 -16.51 22.18
N ALA A 319 -3.50 -16.37 21.25
CA ALA A 319 -2.06 -16.40 21.54
C ALA A 319 -1.62 -15.23 22.42
N THR A 320 -2.19 -14.03 22.25
CA THR A 320 -1.88 -12.88 23.13
C THR A 320 -2.45 -13.02 24.52
N LYS A 321 -3.61 -13.67 24.70
CA LYS A 321 -4.21 -13.90 26.03
C LYS A 321 -3.43 -14.89 26.91
N VAL A 322 -2.53 -15.69 26.34
CA VAL A 322 -1.65 -16.60 27.11
C VAL A 322 -0.54 -15.82 27.85
N LEU A 323 -0.35 -14.54 27.55
CA LEU A 323 0.64 -13.67 28.20
C LEU A 323 0.23 -13.20 29.62
N GLU A 324 -0.96 -13.55 30.12
CA GLU A 324 -1.39 -13.23 31.50
C GLU A 324 -0.72 -14.15 32.53
N VAL A 325 0.50 -13.81 32.94
CA VAL A 325 0.90 -13.96 34.34
C VAL A 325 1.67 -12.70 34.74
N HIS A 326 1.12 -11.98 35.71
CA HIS A 326 1.58 -10.76 36.38
C HIS A 326 0.85 -9.47 35.98
N PRO A 327 -0.07 -8.96 36.82
CA PRO A 327 -0.68 -7.66 36.61
C PRO A 327 0.42 -6.60 36.77
N LEU A 328 0.82 -5.98 35.67
CA LEU A 328 1.64 -4.77 35.74
C LEU A 328 0.77 -3.66 36.31
N ASN A 329 0.99 -3.42 37.59
CA ASN A 329 0.53 -2.26 38.33
C ASN A 329 1.14 -1.00 37.68
N SER A 330 0.47 -0.44 36.69
CA SER A 330 0.74 0.90 36.15
C SER A 330 -0.51 1.41 35.41
N GLN A 331 -0.82 2.69 35.58
CA GLN A 331 -2.06 3.35 35.16
C GLN A 331 -2.60 2.86 33.80
N ARG A 332 -3.82 2.30 33.79
CA ARG A 332 -4.55 1.99 32.56
C ARG A 332 -4.54 3.21 31.65
N VAL A 333 -4.10 3.03 30.42
CA VAL A 333 -4.06 4.08 29.43
C VAL A 333 -5.43 4.16 28.77
N GLU A 334 -6.09 5.31 28.91
CA GLU A 334 -7.35 5.57 28.24
C GLU A 334 -7.08 5.91 26.77
N ILE A 335 -7.80 5.25 25.85
CA ILE A 335 -7.59 5.40 24.40
C ILE A 335 -7.72 6.84 23.91
N GLY A 336 -8.56 7.65 24.57
CA GLY A 336 -8.75 9.06 24.24
C GLY A 336 -7.65 10.00 24.77
N SER A 337 -6.75 9.52 25.62
CA SER A 337 -5.60 10.30 26.08
C SER A 337 -4.52 10.37 24.99
N PRO A 338 -3.68 11.43 24.95
CA PRO A 338 -2.58 11.51 23.99
C PRO A 338 -1.70 10.25 23.98
N LYS A 339 -1.38 9.71 25.15
CA LYS A 339 -0.61 8.47 25.34
C LYS A 339 -1.33 7.22 24.84
N GLY A 340 -2.66 7.17 24.98
CA GLY A 340 -3.49 6.07 24.47
C GLY A 340 -3.63 6.07 22.96
N ILE A 341 -3.75 7.26 22.36
CA ILE A 341 -3.78 7.42 20.90
C ILE A 341 -2.45 6.97 20.29
N GLU A 342 -1.33 7.39 20.86
CA GLU A 342 0.01 7.00 20.40
C GLU A 342 0.21 5.49 20.51
N ARG A 343 -0.08 4.92 21.68
CA ARG A 343 0.01 3.48 21.91
C ARG A 343 -0.88 2.66 20.98
N PHE A 344 -2.11 3.11 20.75
CA PHE A 344 -3.02 2.47 19.80
C PHE A 344 -2.44 2.46 18.38
N LYS A 345 -1.87 3.58 17.93
CA LYS A 345 -1.27 3.67 16.59
C LYS A 345 -0.11 2.69 16.41
N GLU A 346 0.74 2.56 17.42
CA GLU A 346 1.87 1.63 17.39
C GLU A 346 1.41 0.16 17.35
N LEU A 347 0.45 -0.21 18.19
CA LEU A 347 -0.13 -1.56 18.20
C LEU A 347 -0.90 -1.87 16.92
N TYR A 348 -1.64 -0.90 16.38
CA TYR A 348 -2.33 -1.03 15.10
C TYR A 348 -1.34 -1.23 13.95
N GLN A 349 -0.29 -0.40 13.90
CA GLN A 349 0.74 -0.50 12.87
C GLN A 349 1.41 -1.87 12.94
N PHE A 350 1.78 -2.32 14.13
CA PHE A 350 2.31 -3.66 14.36
C PHE A 350 1.34 -4.77 13.90
N ALA A 351 0.05 -4.67 14.21
CA ALA A 351 -0.91 -5.69 13.81
C ALA A 351 -1.16 -5.72 12.28
N TYR A 352 -1.10 -4.55 11.62
CA TYR A 352 -1.37 -4.39 10.21
C TYR A 352 -0.18 -4.72 9.30
N GLU A 353 1.05 -4.43 9.73
CA GLU A 353 2.25 -4.60 8.90
C GLU A 353 2.51 -6.06 8.50
N THR A 354 3.08 -6.25 7.31
CA THR A 354 3.46 -7.57 6.77
C THR A 354 4.53 -8.27 7.61
N ASN A 355 5.47 -7.49 8.16
CA ASN A 355 6.49 -7.92 9.12
C ASN A 355 6.01 -7.90 10.58
N GLY A 356 4.73 -7.58 10.81
CA GLY A 356 4.05 -7.68 12.09
C GLY A 356 3.07 -8.85 12.10
N LEU A 357 1.80 -8.62 12.47
CA LEU A 357 0.79 -9.70 12.46
C LEU A 357 0.14 -9.92 11.08
N ASN A 358 0.33 -8.99 10.13
CA ASN A 358 -0.23 -9.04 8.78
C ASN A 358 -1.74 -9.32 8.81
N MET A 359 -2.46 -8.57 9.63
CA MET A 359 -3.92 -8.60 9.73
C MET A 359 -4.55 -7.65 8.72
N THR A 360 -5.83 -7.87 8.43
CA THR A 360 -6.69 -6.86 7.80
C THR A 360 -6.75 -5.61 8.70
N SER A 361 -7.13 -4.46 8.15
CA SER A 361 -7.22 -3.22 8.93
C SER A 361 -8.21 -3.35 10.10
N ASP A 362 -9.35 -4.02 9.89
CA ASP A 362 -10.37 -4.19 10.93
C ASP A 362 -9.86 -5.11 12.05
N ASN A 363 -9.27 -6.26 11.70
CA ASN A 363 -8.67 -7.16 12.68
C ASN A 363 -7.49 -6.51 13.42
N ALA A 364 -6.70 -5.67 12.73
CA ALA A 364 -5.62 -4.91 13.35
C ALA A 364 -6.13 -3.87 14.35
N LYS A 365 -7.25 -3.18 14.06
CA LYS A 365 -7.90 -2.26 15.01
C LYS A 365 -8.43 -3.02 16.21
N GLU A 366 -9.17 -4.11 15.98
CA GLU A 366 -9.72 -4.92 17.07
C GLU A 366 -8.62 -5.49 17.95
N TRP A 367 -7.54 -5.98 17.35
CA TRP A 367 -6.38 -6.47 18.10
C TRP A 367 -5.71 -5.35 18.89
N ALA A 368 -5.48 -4.18 18.30
CA ALA A 368 -4.86 -3.04 18.98
C ALA A 368 -5.72 -2.51 20.14
N LEU A 369 -7.05 -2.50 19.99
CA LEU A 369 -7.97 -2.17 21.08
C LEU A 369 -7.92 -3.22 22.19
N ALA A 370 -7.98 -4.50 21.82
CA ALA A 370 -7.97 -5.61 22.77
C ALA A 370 -6.66 -5.70 23.56
N ASN A 371 -5.55 -5.22 22.98
CA ASN A 371 -4.22 -5.32 23.56
C ASN A 371 -3.66 -3.96 24.05
N LEU A 372 -4.49 -2.91 24.07
CA LEU A 372 -4.06 -1.54 24.38
C LEU A 372 -3.29 -1.45 25.71
N ASN A 373 -3.70 -2.22 26.71
CA ASN A 373 -3.05 -2.20 28.03
C ASN A 373 -2.19 -3.44 28.32
N ASP A 374 -2.33 -4.49 27.50
CA ASP A 374 -1.84 -5.82 27.85
C ASP A 374 -0.60 -6.21 27.03
N PHE A 375 -0.45 -5.70 25.81
CA PHE A 375 0.74 -5.94 24.98
C PHE A 375 1.76 -4.83 25.14
N LYS A 376 3.02 -5.16 25.42
CA LYS A 376 4.09 -4.17 25.57
C LYS A 376 4.64 -3.80 24.18
N ILE A 377 4.67 -2.51 23.87
CA ILE A 377 5.29 -1.99 22.64
C ILE A 377 6.74 -2.46 22.50
N GLU A 378 7.47 -2.52 23.61
CA GLU A 378 8.87 -2.97 23.66
C GLU A 378 9.05 -4.43 23.15
N ASP A 379 8.00 -5.25 23.21
CA ASP A 379 8.02 -6.64 22.74
C ASP A 379 7.88 -6.74 21.21
N ILE A 380 7.58 -5.65 20.49
CA ILE A 380 7.41 -5.66 19.02
C ILE A 380 8.70 -6.09 18.32
N SER A 381 9.85 -5.51 18.69
CA SER A 381 11.14 -5.86 18.06
C SER A 381 11.47 -7.32 18.31
N ARG A 382 11.25 -7.79 19.54
CA ARG A 382 11.47 -9.18 19.94
C ARG A 382 10.56 -10.15 19.19
N PHE A 383 9.28 -9.81 19.03
CA PHE A 383 8.36 -10.57 18.18
C PHE A 383 8.90 -10.70 16.75
N LYS A 384 9.36 -9.59 16.15
CA LYS A 384 9.83 -9.58 14.76
C LYS A 384 10.98 -10.58 14.58
N GLU A 385 11.95 -10.55 15.49
CA GLU A 385 13.09 -11.49 15.51
C GLU A 385 12.65 -12.95 15.69
N LEU A 386 11.77 -13.24 16.66
CA LEU A 386 11.26 -14.60 16.89
C LEU A 386 10.42 -15.12 15.71
N SER A 387 9.60 -14.26 15.11
CA SER A 387 8.75 -14.63 13.97
C SER A 387 9.57 -14.92 12.72
N GLN A 388 10.66 -14.18 12.51
CA GLN A 388 11.61 -14.43 11.43
C GLN A 388 12.34 -15.74 11.67
N PHE A 389 12.87 -15.96 12.88
CA PHE A 389 13.50 -17.23 13.25
C PHE A 389 12.56 -18.43 13.02
N ALA A 390 11.30 -18.33 13.43
CA ALA A 390 10.35 -19.42 13.24
C ALA A 390 10.02 -19.68 11.76
N PHE A 391 10.09 -18.66 10.90
CA PHE A 391 9.83 -18.76 9.47
C PHE A 391 11.02 -19.34 8.68
N GLU A 392 12.26 -18.98 9.05
CA GLU A 392 13.46 -19.35 8.30
C GLU A 392 13.65 -20.87 8.15
N THR A 393 14.20 -21.30 7.01
CA THR A 393 14.47 -22.72 6.70
C THR A 393 15.49 -23.35 7.65
N ASN A 394 16.49 -22.56 8.06
CA ASN A 394 17.49 -22.90 9.08
C ASN A 394 17.01 -22.60 10.52
N GLY A 395 15.78 -22.08 10.69
CA GLY A 395 15.09 -21.96 11.96
C GLY A 395 14.04 -23.06 12.13
N LEU A 396 12.81 -22.69 12.51
CA LEU A 396 11.73 -23.67 12.69
C LEU A 396 11.04 -24.08 11.39
N ASN A 397 11.25 -23.35 10.28
CA ASN A 397 10.67 -23.61 8.95
C ASN A 397 9.14 -23.73 8.99
N MET A 398 8.49 -22.82 9.71
CA MET A 398 7.04 -22.71 9.79
C MET A 398 6.47 -21.89 8.62
N THR A 399 5.18 -22.06 8.34
CA THR A 399 4.45 -21.11 7.47
C THR A 399 4.42 -19.73 8.13
N SER A 400 4.22 -18.66 7.34
CA SER A 400 4.19 -17.28 7.86
C SER A 400 3.17 -17.09 8.99
N ASP A 401 2.01 -17.73 8.92
CA ASP A 401 0.99 -17.58 9.96
C ASP A 401 1.33 -18.36 11.23
N ASN A 402 1.91 -19.56 11.09
CA ASN A 402 2.37 -20.37 12.23
C ASN A 402 3.60 -19.75 12.91
N SER A 403 4.49 -19.09 12.15
CA SER A 403 5.66 -18.42 12.73
C SER A 403 5.28 -17.23 13.61
N LYS A 404 4.26 -16.46 13.20
CA LYS A 404 3.69 -15.35 13.98
C LYS A 404 2.97 -15.83 15.24
N GLU A 405 2.19 -16.89 15.13
CA GLU A 405 1.54 -17.49 16.31
C GLU A 405 2.57 -18.02 17.31
N TRP A 406 3.59 -18.75 16.82
CA TRP A 406 4.66 -19.26 17.66
C TRP A 406 5.41 -18.13 18.36
N ALA A 407 5.74 -17.06 17.64
CA ALA A 407 6.41 -15.90 18.21
C ALA A 407 5.60 -15.24 19.33
N LEU A 408 4.28 -15.00 19.12
CA LEU A 408 3.40 -14.46 20.17
C LEU A 408 3.38 -15.35 21.42
N ALA A 409 3.29 -16.67 21.23
CA ALA A 409 3.22 -17.62 22.33
C ALA A 409 4.54 -17.80 23.11
N ASN A 410 5.68 -17.42 22.52
CA ASN A 410 7.01 -17.63 23.10
C ASN A 410 7.73 -16.30 23.40
N LEU A 411 7.01 -15.17 23.40
CA LEU A 411 7.57 -13.84 23.67
C LEU A 411 8.35 -13.80 24.99
N ASN A 412 7.81 -14.40 26.06
CA ASN A 412 8.45 -14.41 27.37
C ASN A 412 9.44 -15.57 27.56
N ASP A 413 9.18 -16.71 26.92
CA ASP A 413 9.85 -17.97 27.27
C ASP A 413 11.07 -18.27 26.41
N PHE A 414 11.12 -17.81 25.15
CA PHE A 414 12.22 -18.09 24.22
C PHE A 414 13.17 -16.91 24.11
N LYS A 415 14.43 -17.01 24.56
CA LYS A 415 15.38 -15.90 24.49
C LYS A 415 15.99 -15.81 23.08
N ILE A 416 16.08 -14.59 22.56
CA ILE A 416 16.71 -14.30 21.26
C ILE A 416 18.14 -14.84 21.21
N GLU A 417 18.87 -14.77 22.33
CA GLU A 417 20.24 -15.26 22.47
C GLU A 417 20.37 -16.77 22.18
N ASP A 418 19.29 -17.54 22.33
CA ASP A 418 19.28 -18.98 22.11
C ASP A 418 19.09 -19.36 20.63
N ILE A 419 18.75 -18.41 19.75
CA ILE A 419 18.56 -18.64 18.32
C ILE A 419 19.84 -19.20 17.69
N SER A 420 20.99 -18.60 17.99
CA SER A 420 22.28 -19.06 17.48
C SER A 420 22.58 -20.48 17.96
N ARG A 421 22.32 -20.76 19.24
CA ARG A 421 22.54 -22.08 19.82
C ARG A 421 21.59 -23.13 19.26
N PHE A 422 20.33 -22.77 18.99
CA PHE A 422 19.40 -23.63 18.27
C PHE A 422 19.94 -24.03 16.90
N LYS A 423 20.41 -23.04 16.12
CA LYS A 423 20.91 -23.26 14.75
C LYS A 423 22.12 -24.20 14.76
N GLU A 424 23.06 -24.01 15.68
CA GLU A 424 24.19 -24.92 15.89
C GLU A 424 23.75 -26.36 16.22
N LEU A 425 22.85 -26.51 17.19
CA LEU A 425 22.38 -27.82 17.63
C LEU A 425 21.57 -28.54 16.54
N SER A 426 20.73 -27.80 15.81
CA SER A 426 19.94 -28.34 14.70
C SER A 426 20.84 -28.76 13.54
N GLN A 427 21.90 -28.01 13.26
CA GLN A 427 22.87 -28.37 12.22
C GLN A 427 23.65 -29.62 12.62
N PHE A 428 24.19 -29.68 13.84
CA PHE A 428 24.87 -30.86 14.36
C PHE A 428 23.98 -32.11 14.33
N ALA A 429 22.71 -31.99 14.70
CA ALA A 429 21.80 -33.13 14.68
C ALA A 429 21.47 -33.60 13.25
N PHE A 430 21.47 -32.71 12.26
CA PHE A 430 21.18 -33.01 10.86
C PHE A 430 22.38 -33.61 10.10
N GLU A 431 23.60 -33.15 10.40
CA GLU A 431 24.78 -33.51 9.60
C GLU A 431 25.10 -35.02 9.61
N PRO A 432 25.62 -35.59 8.50
CA PRO A 432 25.98 -37.01 8.40
C PRO A 432 27.04 -37.44 9.43
N TYR A 433 27.89 -36.51 9.84
CA TYR A 433 28.94 -36.72 10.85
C TYR A 433 28.50 -36.36 12.29
N GLY A 434 27.26 -35.89 12.45
CA GLY A 434 26.65 -35.62 13.75
C GLY A 434 25.66 -36.71 14.16
N LEU A 435 24.39 -36.36 14.38
CA LEU A 435 23.36 -37.36 14.73
C LEU A 435 22.63 -37.96 13.52
N ASN A 436 22.89 -37.44 12.31
CA ASN A 436 22.31 -37.90 11.05
C ASN A 436 20.78 -38.04 11.08
N MET A 437 20.11 -37.07 11.71
CA MET A 437 18.65 -37.00 11.81
C MET A 437 18.05 -36.34 10.56
N THR A 438 16.78 -36.62 10.28
CA THR A 438 16.02 -35.80 9.33
C THR A 438 15.92 -34.35 9.85
N SER A 439 15.74 -33.38 8.94
CA SER A 439 15.65 -31.95 9.32
C SER A 439 14.62 -31.69 10.42
N ASP A 440 13.43 -32.28 10.33
CA ASP A 440 12.38 -32.12 11.34
C ASP A 440 12.75 -32.72 12.70
N ASN A 441 13.42 -33.88 12.70
CA ASN A 441 13.86 -34.53 13.94
C ASN A 441 15.04 -33.76 14.58
N ALA A 442 15.94 -33.22 13.76
CA ALA A 442 17.05 -32.38 14.20
C ALA A 442 16.55 -31.11 14.91
N LYS A 443 15.53 -30.43 14.35
CA LYS A 443 14.90 -29.25 14.95
C LYS A 443 14.20 -29.56 16.28
N LYS A 444 13.43 -30.66 16.33
CA LYS A 444 12.79 -31.12 17.57
C LYS A 444 13.81 -31.48 18.64
N TRP A 445 14.91 -32.12 18.24
CA TRP A 445 16.01 -32.45 19.15
C TRP A 445 16.68 -31.19 19.70
N ALA A 446 16.98 -30.21 18.85
CA ALA A 446 17.58 -28.95 19.26
C ALA A 446 16.70 -28.17 20.26
N LEU A 447 15.39 -28.09 20.02
CA LEU A 447 14.44 -27.50 21.00
C LEU A 447 14.48 -28.23 22.35
N ASN A 448 14.51 -29.57 22.34
CA ASN A 448 14.59 -30.36 23.56
C ASN A 448 15.92 -30.17 24.32
N GLN A 449 17.03 -29.93 23.62
CA GLN A 449 18.31 -29.62 24.27
C GLN A 449 18.31 -28.25 24.93
N LEU A 450 17.68 -27.24 24.31
CA LEU A 450 17.51 -25.93 24.94
C LEU A 450 16.66 -26.03 26.21
N LYS A 451 15.55 -26.78 26.17
CA LYS A 451 14.71 -27.02 27.36
C LYS A 451 15.45 -27.73 28.50
N LYS A 452 16.24 -28.78 28.20
CA LYS A 452 16.97 -29.56 29.21
C LYS A 452 18.06 -28.79 29.94
N ASN A 453 18.59 -27.72 29.35
CA ASN A 453 19.65 -26.91 29.95
C ASN A 453 19.11 -25.75 30.81
N GLY A 454 17.80 -25.70 31.09
CA GLY A 454 17.17 -24.64 31.90
C GLY A 454 17.13 -23.28 31.19
N ILE A 455 17.11 -23.30 29.86
CA ILE A 455 17.23 -22.10 29.02
C ILE A 455 15.84 -21.59 28.57
N ILE A 456 14.84 -22.48 28.47
CA ILE A 456 13.44 -22.22 28.14
C ILE A 456 12.59 -23.08 29.10
N ASP A 457 11.59 -22.51 29.76
CA ASP A 457 10.60 -23.27 30.56
C ASP A 457 9.63 -24.09 29.67
#